data_AF-A0A950R1L2-F1
#
_entry.id   AF-A0A950R1L2-F1
#
_cell.length_a   1.000
_cell.length_b   1.000
_cell.length_c   1.000
_cell.angle_alpha   90.00
_cell.angle_beta   90.00
_cell.angle_gamma   90.00
#
_symmetry.space_group_name_H-M   'P 1'
#
loop_
_entity.id
_entity.type
_entity.pdbx_description
1 polymer ?
#
loop_
_entity_poly.entity_id
_entity_poly.type
_entity_poly.pdbx_seq_one_letter_code
_entity_poly.pdbx_strand_id
1 'polypeptide(L)' 'MKKTLNIDEELLREAKTASGAATDTEAVRLGLQALARHAAYERLQALRGSEPDAQDVPRRREQPFRKRGRS' A
#
# COMPACT_ATOMS: atom_id res chain seq x y z
N MET A 1 20.76 12.06 0.97
CA MET A 1 21.93 12.00 0.08
C MET A 1 21.66 12.89 -1.12
N LYS A 2 22.56 13.81 -1.48
CA LYS A 2 22.45 14.56 -2.73
C LYS A 2 22.97 13.70 -3.88
N LYS A 3 22.22 13.63 -4.98
CA LYS A 3 22.63 12.98 -6.22
C LYS A 3 22.34 13.91 -7.40
N THR A 4 23.11 13.76 -8.46
CA THR A 4 22.88 14.42 -9.75
C THR A 4 22.38 13.37 -10.72
N LEU A 5 21.22 13.62 -11.35
CA LEU A 5 20.56 12.70 -12.26
C LEU A 5 20.16 13.47 -13.52
N ASN A 6 20.35 12.87 -14.69
CA ASN A 6 19.79 13.40 -15.93
C ASN A 6 18.38 12.81 -16.09
N ILE A 7 17.38 13.68 -16.19
CA ILE A 7 15.97 13.32 -16.32
C ILE A 7 15.40 14.12 -17.49
N ASP A 8 14.55 13.48 -18.29
CA ASP A 8 13.78 14.17 -19.33
C ASP A 8 12.87 15.23 -18.71
N GLU A 9 12.92 16.45 -19.22
CA GLU A 9 12.23 17.61 -18.63
C GLU A 9 10.71 17.51 -18.76
N GLU A 10 10.23 17.01 -19.89
CA GLU A 10 8.81 16.84 -20.16
C GLU A 10 8.22 15.77 -19.23
N LEU A 11 8.92 14.64 -19.07
CA LEU A 11 8.55 13.59 -18.11
C LEU A 11 8.51 14.11 -16.68
N LEU A 12 9.51 14.90 -16.26
CA LEU A 12 9.55 15.45 -14.90
C LEU A 12 8.40 16.44 -14.66
N ARG A 13 8.05 17.24 -15.67
CA ARG A 13 6.90 18.15 -15.61
C ARG A 13 5.59 17.39 -15.49
N GLU A 14 5.39 16.37 -16.33
CA GLU A 14 4.20 15.52 -16.27
C GLU A 14 4.09 14.84 -14.91
N ALA A 15 5.19 14.28 -14.39
CA ALA A 15 5.22 13.65 -13.08
C ALA A 15 4.82 14.64 -11.98
N LYS A 16 5.31 15.87 -12.00
CA LYS A 16 4.93 16.91 -11.03
C LYS A 16 3.45 17.26 -11.10
N THR A 17 2.91 17.43 -12.30
CA THR A 17 1.48 17.71 -12.50
C THR A 17 0.62 16.55 -12.01
N ALA A 18 0.97 15.31 -12.37
CA ALA A 18 0.23 14.11 -11.99
C ALA A 18 0.32 13.82 -10.47
N SER A 19 1.47 14.07 -9.85
CA SER A 19 1.68 13.80 -8.43
C SER A 19 1.32 14.97 -7.50
N GLY A 20 1.07 16.16 -8.05
CA GLY A 20 0.89 17.40 -7.28
C GLY A 20 2.16 17.86 -6.55
N ALA A 21 3.35 17.46 -7.01
CA ALA A 21 4.60 17.79 -6.33
C ALA A 21 4.99 19.25 -6.56
N ALA A 22 5.40 19.93 -5.50
CA ALA A 22 5.88 21.31 -5.57
C ALA A 22 7.31 21.39 -6.12
N THR A 23 8.10 20.34 -5.95
CA THR A 23 9.53 20.31 -6.33
C THR A 23 9.90 19.05 -7.10
N ASP A 24 10.99 19.13 -7.86
CA ASP A 24 11.52 18.01 -8.65
C ASP A 24 11.96 16.85 -7.75
N THR A 25 12.58 17.18 -6.61
CA THR A 25 12.99 16.18 -5.62
C THR A 25 11.77 15.47 -5.01
N GLU A 26 10.69 16.19 -4.76
CA GLU A 26 9.44 15.61 -4.28
C GLU A 26 8.80 14.70 -5.34
N ALA A 27 8.76 15.11 -6.60
CA ALA A 27 8.27 14.28 -7.70
C ALA A 27 9.05 12.96 -7.81
N VAL A 28 10.39 13.03 -7.75
CA VAL A 28 11.25 11.83 -7.75
C VAL A 28 10.97 10.95 -6.53
N ARG A 29 10.81 11.53 -5.34
CA ARG A 29 10.48 10.78 -4.12
C ARG A 29 9.13 10.07 -4.25
N LEU A 30 8.10 10.75 -4.74
CA LEU A 30 6.76 10.20 -4.94
C LEU A 30 6.78 9.07 -5.99
N GLY A 31 7.52 9.26 -7.09
CA GLY A 31 7.71 8.23 -8.11
C GLY A 31 8.37 6.96 -7.55
N LEU A 32 9.45 7.10 -6.77
CA LEU A 32 10.11 5.96 -6.14
C LEU A 32 9.19 5.23 -5.15
N GLN A 33 8.40 5.96 -4.37
CA GLN A 33 7.40 5.36 -3.48
C GLN A 33 6.30 4.64 -4.26
N ALA A 34 5.86 5.20 -5.38
CA ALA A 34 4.86 4.57 -6.25
C ALA A 34 5.38 3.25 -6.82
N LEU A 35 6.63 3.20 -7.28
CA LEU A 35 7.27 1.96 -7.77
C LEU A 35 7.37 0.91 -6.67
N ALA A 36 7.75 1.30 -5.45
CA ALA A 36 7.81 0.38 -4.31
C ALA A 36 6.42 -0.19 -3.95
N ARG A 37 5.38 0.66 -3.94
CA ARG A 37 3.99 0.23 -3.73
C ARG A 37 3.52 -0.71 -4.84
N HIS A 38 3.81 -0.40 -6.10
CA HIS A 38 3.43 -1.23 -7.23
C HIS A 38 4.04 -2.64 -7.11
N ALA A 39 5.34 -2.74 -6.82
CA ALA A 39 5.99 -4.03 -6.59
C ALA A 39 5.40 -4.80 -5.39
N ALA A 40 5.00 -4.09 -4.33
CA ALA A 40 4.31 -4.71 -3.20
C ALA A 40 2.93 -5.26 -3.59
N TYR A 41 2.17 -4.52 -4.41
CA TYR A 41 0.88 -4.98 -4.92
C TYR A 41 1.03 -6.19 -5.82
N GLU A 42 2.03 -6.24 -6.71
CA GLU A 42 2.30 -7.44 -7.52
C GLU A 42 2.57 -8.68 -6.65
N ARG A 43 3.35 -8.55 -5.57
CA ARG A 43 3.57 -9.64 -4.62
C ARG A 43 2.27 -10.09 -3.93
N LEU A 44 1.44 -9.14 -3.50
CA LEU A 44 0.15 -9.46 -2.87
C LEU A 44 -0.83 -10.11 -3.85
N GLN A 45 -0.86 -9.65 -5.11
CA GLN A 45 -1.69 -10.25 -6.16
C GLN A 45 -1.27 -11.69 -6.43
N ALA A 46 0.03 -11.97 -6.46
CA ALA A 46 0.56 -13.33 -6.64
C ALA A 46 0.10 -14.29 -5.54
N LEU A 47 -0.13 -13.79 -4.32
CA LEU A 47 -0.64 -14.59 -3.20
C LEU A 47 -2.14 -14.91 -3.33
N ARG A 48 -2.92 -14.20 -4.17
CA ARG A 48 -4.38 -14.40 -4.33
C ARG A 48 -5.17 -14.49 -3.02
N GLY A 49 -4.76 -13.73 -2.00
CA GLY A 49 -5.40 -13.74 -0.67
C GLY A 49 -5.04 -14.94 0.20
N SER A 50 -4.09 -15.79 -0.23
CA SER A 50 -3.46 -16.79 0.62
C SER A 50 -2.32 -16.17 1.43
N GLU A 51 -2.11 -16.67 2.63
CA GLU A 51 -0.98 -16.28 3.48
C GLU A 51 -0.30 -17.58 3.96
N PRO A 52 0.77 -18.03 3.29
CA PRO A 52 1.36 -19.36 3.52
C PRO A 52 1.82 -19.61 4.96
N ASP A 53 2.25 -18.56 5.65
CA ASP A 53 2.77 -18.61 7.01
C ASP A 53 1.74 -18.20 8.08
N ALA A 54 0.47 -18.02 7.69
CA ALA A 54 -0.60 -17.68 8.64
C ALA A 54 -0.84 -18.82 9.63
N GLN A 55 -0.80 -18.52 10.93
CA GLN A 55 -1.20 -19.47 11.96
C GLN A 55 -2.70 -19.40 12.21
N ASP A 56 -3.32 -20.57 12.37
CA ASP A 56 -4.73 -20.65 12.76
C ASP A 56 -4.88 -20.17 14.21
N VAL A 57 -5.65 -19.09 14.40
CA VAL A 57 -5.90 -18.50 15.72
C VAL A 57 -7.33 -18.84 16.18
N PRO A 58 -7.57 -19.19 17.46
CA PRO A 58 -8.89 -19.52 17.94
C PRO A 58 -9.90 -18.40 17.67
N ARG A 59 -10.97 -18.70 16.92
CA ARG A 59 -12.04 -17.73 16.66
C ARG A 59 -12.70 -17.33 17.98
N ARG A 60 -12.69 -16.03 18.31
CA ARG A 60 -13.45 -15.49 19.45
C ARG A 60 -14.94 -15.71 19.20
N ARG A 61 -15.56 -16.59 19.98
CA ARG A 61 -17.01 -16.81 19.97
C ARG A 61 -17.67 -15.87 20.97
N GLU A 62 -18.72 -15.17 20.57
CA GLU A 62 -19.56 -14.45 21.51
C GLU A 62 -20.24 -15.45 22.45
N GLN A 63 -20.37 -15.09 23.73
CA GLN A 63 -21.12 -15.93 24.66
C GLN A 63 -22.57 -16.00 24.18
N PRO A 64 -23.19 -17.19 24.14
CA PRO A 64 -24.56 -17.32 23.67
C PRO A 64 -25.47 -16.43 24.51
N PHE A 65 -26.25 -15.57 23.85
CA PHE A 65 -27.25 -14.72 24.49
C PHE A 65 -28.22 -15.61 25.28
N ARG A 66 -28.13 -15.60 26.61
CA ARG A 66 -29.08 -16.31 27.47
C ARG A 66 -30.44 -15.63 27.33
N LYS A 67 -31.37 -16.24 26.60
CA LYS A 67 -32.78 -15.83 26.58
C LYS A 67 -33.30 -15.91 28.03
N ARG A 68 -33.51 -14.75 28.66
CA ARG A 68 -34.25 -14.67 29.93
C ARG A 68 -35.67 -15.14 29.65
N GLY A 69 -36.07 -16.25 30.28
CA GLY A 69 -37.43 -16.79 30.17
C GLY A 69 -38.44 -15.71 30.58
N ARG A 70 -39.45 -15.49 29.73
CA ARG A 70 -40.68 -14.81 30.12
C ARG A 70 -41.44 -15.76 31.04
N SER A 71 -41.61 -15.37 32.30
CA SER A 71 -42.77 -15.77 33.12
C SER A 71 -43.87 -14.74 32.95
#